data_AF-A0A2G1ZX62-F1
#
_entry.id   AF-A0A2G1ZX62-F1
#
_cell.length_a   1.000
_cell.length_b   1.000
_cell.length_c   1.000
_cell.angle_alpha   90.00
_cell.angle_beta   90.00
_cell.angle_gamma   90.00
#
_symmetry.space_group_name_H-M   'P 1'
#
loop_
_entity.id
_entity.type
_entity.pdbx_description
1 polymer ?
#
loop_
_entity_poly.entity_id
_entity_poly.type
_entity_poly.pdbx_seq_one_letter_code
_entity_poly.pdbx_strand_id
1 'polypeptide(L)'
;MRKQTKLTLRIDEELIKRAKRYSKASGKSVSSIVADYFALLGVEAVNSEDELPDIVRSLIGVIKANDIDEDDYRKHLEDKYL
;
A
#
# COMPACT_ATOMS: atom_id res chain seq x y z
N MET A 1 22.20 -4.36 14.33
CA MET A 1 21.37 -4.10 15.53
C MET A 1 20.16 -3.26 15.14
N ARG A 2 18.92 -3.71 15.38
CA ARG A 2 17.73 -2.88 15.17
C ARG A 2 17.66 -1.84 16.31
N LYS A 3 17.55 -0.55 15.97
CA LYS A 3 17.43 0.54 16.94
C LYS A 3 15.98 0.64 17.39
N GLN A 4 15.70 0.44 18.69
CA GLN A 4 14.36 0.60 19.24
C GLN A 4 14.17 2.05 19.70
N THR A 5 13.19 2.74 19.13
CA THR A 5 12.80 4.10 19.50
C THR A 5 11.47 4.09 20.25
N LYS A 6 11.27 5.06 21.15
CA LYS A 6 10.04 5.21 21.93
C LYS A 6 9.18 6.31 21.32
N LEU A 7 7.89 6.03 21.15
CA LEU A 7 6.88 6.99 20.73
C LEU A 7 5.91 7.21 21.89
N THR A 8 5.71 8.46 22.29
CA THR A 8 4.74 8.84 23.33
C THR A 8 3.62 9.63 22.69
N LEU A 9 2.37 9.19 22.88
CA LEU A 9 1.19 9.83 22.33
C LEU A 9 0.37 10.47 23.45
N ARG A 10 -0.19 11.66 23.19
CA ARG A 10 -1.20 12.28 24.05
C ARG A 10 -2.58 11.80 23.60
N ILE A 11 -3.26 11.06 24.47
CA ILE A 11 -4.59 10.47 24.20
C ILE A 11 -5.42 10.47 25.48
N ASP A 12 -6.74 10.46 25.35
CA ASP A 12 -7.67 10.43 26.47
C ASP A 12 -7.57 9.13 27.29
N GLU A 13 -7.79 9.23 28.61
CA GLU A 13 -7.71 8.10 29.53
C GLU A 13 -8.68 6.96 29.18
N GLU A 14 -9.89 7.30 28.73
CA GLU A 14 -10.88 6.29 28.31
C GLU A 14 -10.40 5.50 27.08
N LEU A 15 -9.65 6.14 26.18
CA LEU A 15 -9.04 5.45 25.04
C LEU A 15 -7.93 4.50 25.52
N ILE A 16 -7.10 4.91 26.47
CA ILE A 16 -6.06 4.06 27.09
C ILE A 16 -6.70 2.81 27.73
N LYS A 17 -7.79 2.97 28.48
CA LYS A 17 -8.51 1.86 29.11
C LYS A 17 -9.05 0.88 28.08
N ARG A 18 -9.69 1.37 27.01
CA ARG A 18 -10.18 0.53 25.92
C ARG A 18 -9.06 -0.24 25.24
N ALA A 19 -7.95 0.43 24.92
CA ALA A 19 -6.79 -0.20 24.28
C ALA A 19 -6.21 -1.33 25.14
N LYS A 20 -6.03 -1.11 26.45
CA LYS A 20 -5.54 -2.15 27.38
C LYS A 20 -6.49 -3.32 27.54
N ARG A 21 -7.81 -3.09 27.56
CA ARG A 21 -8.81 -4.17 27.60
C ARG A 21 -8.71 -5.05 26.35
N TYR A 22 -8.66 -4.43 25.18
CA TYR A 22 -8.52 -5.13 23.92
C TYR A 22 -7.19 -5.88 23.81
N SER A 23 -6.09 -5.28 24.27
CA SER A 23 -4.76 -5.90 24.27
C SER A 23 -4.74 -7.18 25.14
N LYS A 24 -5.38 -7.13 26.31
CA LYS A 24 -5.51 -8.30 27.20
C LYS A 24 -6.35 -9.42 26.56
N ALA A 25 -7.45 -9.07 25.89
CA ALA A 25 -8.31 -10.05 25.22
C ALA A 25 -7.64 -10.70 23.99
N SER A 26 -6.85 -9.93 23.25
CA SER A 26 -6.13 -10.40 22.06
C SER A 26 -4.79 -11.08 22.34
N GLY A 27 -4.29 -11.02 23.58
CA GLY A 27 -2.97 -11.54 23.96
C GLY A 27 -1.79 -10.74 23.39
N LYS A 28 -2.03 -9.59 22.75
CA LYS A 28 -1.01 -8.71 22.19
C LYS A 28 -0.78 -7.51 23.10
N SER A 29 0.44 -6.95 23.10
CA SER A 29 0.67 -5.66 23.76
C SER A 29 0.02 -4.52 22.96
N VAL A 30 -0.33 -3.42 23.62
CA VAL A 30 -0.80 -2.19 22.94
C VAL A 30 0.24 -1.70 21.93
N SER A 31 1.54 -1.79 22.25
CA SER A 31 2.61 -1.43 21.33
C SER A 31 2.65 -2.29 20.07
N SER A 32 2.39 -3.60 20.19
CA SER A 32 2.32 -4.51 19.04
C SER A 32 1.13 -4.19 18.15
N ILE A 33 -0.04 -3.92 18.73
CA ILE A 33 -1.24 -3.58 17.98
C ILE A 33 -1.04 -2.27 17.20
N VAL A 34 -0.44 -1.26 17.83
CA VAL A 34 -0.15 0.02 17.17
C VAL A 34 0.95 -0.13 16.10
N ALA A 35 1.95 -0.99 16.34
CA ALA A 35 2.96 -1.29 15.33
C ALA A 35 2.35 -1.96 14.09
N ASP A 36 1.44 -2.93 14.28
CA ASP A 36 0.70 -3.56 13.18
C ASP A 36 -0.08 -2.51 12.37
N TYR A 37 -0.72 -1.55 13.05
CA TYR A 37 -1.43 -0.44 12.38
C TYR A 37 -0.48 0.48 11.61
N PHE A 38 0.64 0.90 12.20
CA PHE A 38 1.63 1.74 11.50
C PHE A 38 2.25 1.04 10.30
N ALA A 39 2.38 -0.28 10.32
CA ALA A 39 2.83 -1.04 9.16
C ALA A 39 1.86 -0.89 7.97
N LEU A 40 0.56 -0.78 8.22
CA LEU A 40 -0.45 -0.53 7.18
C LEU A 40 -0.33 0.88 6.59
N LEU A 41 -0.03 1.89 7.42
CA LEU A 41 0.18 3.28 6.93
C LEU A 41 1.38 3.39 5.97
N GLY A 42 2.39 2.52 6.12
CA GLY A 42 3.53 2.49 5.22
C GLY A 42 3.23 1.98 3.81
N VAL A 43 2.07 1.32 3.61
CA VAL A 43 1.67 0.75 2.31
C VAL A 43 0.94 1.79 1.46
N GLU A 44 0.19 2.72 2.06
CA GLU A 44 -0.55 3.76 1.32
C GLU A 44 0.33 4.95 0.88
N ALA A 45 1.52 5.12 1.46
CA ALA A 45 2.42 6.24 1.15
C ALA A 45 3.38 5.95 0.00
N VAL A 46 3.43 4.71 -0.50
CA VAL A 46 4.10 4.40 -1.77
C VAL A 46 3.08 4.71 -2.86
N ASN A 47 3.06 5.97 -3.29
CA ASN A 47 2.32 6.36 -4.47
C ASN A 47 2.64 5.36 -5.60
N SER A 48 1.59 4.89 -6.25
CA SER A 48 1.54 3.88 -7.31
C SER A 48 2.39 4.17 -8.56
N GLU A 49 3.21 5.22 -8.53
CA GLU A 49 4.15 5.63 -9.56
C GLU A 49 5.58 5.14 -9.28
N ASP A 50 5.91 4.77 -8.03
CA ASP A 50 7.24 4.27 -7.64
C ASP A 50 7.36 2.74 -7.66
N GLU A 51 6.24 2.00 -7.80
CA GLU A 51 6.22 0.52 -7.81
C GLU A 51 6.27 -0.12 -9.19
N LEU A 52 6.28 0.67 -10.27
CA LEU A 52 6.36 0.08 -11.61
C LEU A 52 7.78 -0.46 -11.85
N PRO A 53 7.93 -1.76 -12.21
CA PRO A 53 9.22 -2.29 -12.63
C PRO A 53 9.81 -1.43 -13.75
N ASP A 54 11.14 -1.26 -13.79
CA ASP A 54 11.82 -0.37 -14.75
C ASP A 54 11.39 -0.58 -16.20
N ILE A 55 11.14 -1.84 -16.57
CA ILE A 55 10.60 -2.22 -17.88
C ILE A 55 9.23 -1.59 -18.12
N VAL A 56 8.31 -1.68 -17.17
CA VAL A 56 6.96 -1.11 -17.29
C VAL A 56 7.03 0.42 -17.36
N ARG A 57 7.89 1.06 -16.58
CA ARG A 57 8.13 2.51 -16.64
C ARG A 57 8.65 2.93 -18.01
N SER A 58 9.54 2.14 -18.62
CA SER A 58 10.08 2.43 -19.95
C SER A 58 9.06 2.29 -21.08
N LEU A 59 7.96 1.55 -20.85
CA LEU A 59 6.91 1.30 -21.85
C LEU A 59 5.77 2.33 -21.77
N ILE A 60 5.54 2.94 -20.61
CA ILE A 60 4.53 3.99 -20.43
C ILE A 60 4.93 5.24 -21.22
N GLY A 61 4.03 5.70 -22.09
CA GLY A 61 4.25 6.90 -22.91
C GLY A 61 5.04 6.69 -24.20
N VAL A 62 5.51 5.45 -24.48
CA VAL A 62 6.13 5.10 -25.76
C VAL A 62 5.12 5.17 -26.91
N ILE A 63 3.89 4.75 -26.63
CA ILE A 63 2.77 4.89 -27.56
C ILE A 63 2.17 6.29 -27.33
N LYS A 64 2.23 7.13 -28.36
CA LYS A 64 1.57 8.43 -28.34
C LYS A 64 0.06 8.20 -28.29
N ALA A 65 -0.63 8.80 -27.33
CA ALA A 65 -2.07 8.62 -27.10
C ALA A 65 -2.99 8.96 -28.29
N ASN A 66 -2.44 9.49 -29.39
CA ASN A 66 -3.18 9.84 -30.60
C ASN A 66 -3.03 8.82 -31.75
N ASP A 67 -2.18 7.80 -31.61
CA ASP A 67 -1.84 6.88 -32.71
C ASP A 67 -2.59 5.54 -32.67
N ILE A 68 -3.14 5.14 -31.52
CA ILE A 68 -3.74 3.80 -31.33
C ILE A 68 -4.89 3.91 -30.34
N ASP A 69 -6.03 3.31 -30.67
CA ASP A 69 -7.18 3.19 -29.76
C ASP A 69 -7.37 1.74 -29.25
N GLU A 70 -8.35 1.55 -28.37
CA GLU A 70 -8.64 0.21 -27.85
C GLU A 70 -9.16 -0.76 -28.92
N ASP A 71 -9.77 -0.24 -29.99
CA ASP A 71 -10.34 -1.05 -31.06
C ASP A 71 -9.25 -1.63 -31.96
N ASP A 72 -8.14 -0.90 -32.16
CA ASP A 72 -6.93 -1.43 -32.79
C ASP A 72 -6.39 -2.67 -32.05
N TYR A 73 -6.41 -2.64 -30.71
CA TYR A 73 -5.98 -3.79 -29.90
C TYR A 73 -6.95 -4.97 -30.03
N ARG A 74 -8.27 -4.72 -30.01
CA ARG A 74 -9.28 -5.77 -30.21
C ARG A 74 -9.12 -6.43 -31.57
N LYS A 75 -8.95 -5.64 -32.63
CA LYS A 75 -8.72 -6.13 -33.99
C LYS A 75 -7.44 -6.97 -34.11
N HIS A 76 -6.34 -6.54 -33.47
CA HIS A 76 -5.12 -7.33 -33.42
C HIS A 76 -5.34 -8.71 -32.77
N LEU A 77 -6.14 -8.78 -31.70
CA LEU A 77 -6.45 -10.05 -31.05
C LEU A 77 -7.31 -10.97 -31.93
N GLU A 78 -8.26 -10.41 -32.67
CA GLU A 78 -9.04 -11.16 -33.66
C GLU A 78 -8.12 -11.73 -34.74
N ASP A 79 -7.30 -10.91 -35.41
CA ASP A 79 -6.39 -11.35 -36.47
C ASP A 79 -5.33 -12.37 -36.00
N LYS A 80 -4.97 -12.34 -34.71
CA LYS A 80 -3.93 -13.20 -34.14
C LYS A 80 -4.46 -14.59 -33.74
N TYR A 81 -5.71 -14.67 -33.33
CA TYR A 81 -6.29 -15.89 -32.74
C TYR A 81 -7.46 -16.47 -33.54
N LEU A 82 -7.94 -15.77 -34.57
CA LEU A 82 -9.04 -16.19 -35.45
C LEU A 82 -8.55 -16.29 -36.91
#